data_AF-A0A7S1CLV1-F1
#
_entry.id   AF-A0A7S1CLV1-F1
#
_cell.length_a   1.000
_cell.length_b   1.000
_cell.length_c   1.000
_cell.angle_alpha   90.00
_cell.angle_beta   90.00
_cell.angle_gamma   90.00
#
_symmetry.space_group_name_H-M   'P 1'
#
loop_
_entity.id
_entity.type
_entity.pdbx_description
1 polymer ?
#
loop_
_entity_poly.entity_id
_entity_poly.type
_entity_poly.pdbx_seq_one_letter_code
_entity_poly.pdbx_strand_id
1 'polypeptide(L)'
;GGGAAGASTWWPPTWLAAASVGSALTTTTSADRDYGGGAGASALASSRSSVDHRIGLYSLALAASNHARTAQLAQMYAAMQAEVSTSREMVVSLEARVAAQTTSLASLEDNVERVEATVDEQASEMEALRADVEARRIEVSRVLDSCRDQLAAQRAQLEHQERALQALSARKLRQDALLDAAMVAVAAIVARSPLVALPARLLSLVAAFPTSRRALWSARGQSILMWAAFILIFRQCRAYAQRVGAHNVVGGWPTYSLAARSWLASAWRA
;
A
#
# COMPACT_ATOMS: atom_id res chain seq x y z
N GLY A 1 -7.92 24.82 21.83
CA GLY A 1 -8.03 26.29 21.72
C GLY A 1 -8.05 26.62 20.25
N GLY A 2 -8.87 27.51 19.72
CA GLY A 2 -9.80 28.47 20.28
C GLY A 2 -10.16 29.42 19.13
N GLY A 3 -11.40 29.89 19.07
CA GLY A 3 -11.87 30.92 18.13
C GLY A 3 -12.54 30.34 16.88
N ALA A 4 -13.64 30.88 16.37
CA ALA A 4 -14.48 31.99 16.84
C ALA A 4 -15.83 31.83 16.13
N ALA A 5 -16.92 31.80 16.89
CA ALA A 5 -18.28 31.79 16.36
C ALA A 5 -18.62 33.19 15.81
N GLY A 6 -18.69 33.30 14.48
CA GLY A 6 -19.15 34.50 13.80
C GLY A 6 -20.68 34.53 13.73
N ALA A 7 -21.32 35.17 14.70
CA ALA A 7 -22.74 35.47 14.65
C ALA A 7 -22.99 36.64 13.68
N SER A 8 -23.54 36.36 12.50
CA SER A 8 -24.01 37.38 11.55
C SER A 8 -25.48 37.70 11.85
N THR A 9 -25.70 38.75 12.64
CA THR A 9 -27.00 39.39 12.83
C THR A 9 -27.48 40.03 11.52
N TRP A 10 -28.46 39.41 10.88
CA TRP A 10 -29.22 39.98 9.78
C TRP A 10 -30.23 41.00 10.31
N TRP A 11 -30.08 42.26 9.88
CA TRP A 11 -31.10 43.30 10.03
C TRP A 11 -32.00 43.31 8.78
N PRO A 12 -33.34 43.43 8.91
CA PRO A 12 -34.20 43.68 7.76
C PRO A 12 -34.15 45.17 7.38
N PRO A 13 -34.24 45.53 6.08
CA PRO A 13 -34.42 46.92 5.68
C PRO A 13 -35.88 47.34 5.87
N THR A 14 -36.14 48.15 6.90
CA THR A 14 -37.41 48.84 7.12
C THR A 14 -37.43 50.19 6.41
N TRP A 15 -37.77 50.28 5.12
CA TRP A 15 -38.21 51.56 4.52
C TRP A 15 -39.18 51.34 3.34
N LEU A 16 -40.47 51.24 3.66
CA LEU A 16 -41.58 51.43 2.73
C LEU A 16 -42.39 52.63 3.24
N ALA A 17 -41.87 53.82 3.00
CA ALA A 17 -42.63 55.06 3.20
C ALA A 17 -43.36 55.38 1.90
N ALA A 18 -44.63 54.96 1.84
CA ALA A 18 -45.56 55.35 0.80
C ALA A 18 -45.76 56.88 0.82
N ALA A 19 -45.28 57.56 -0.22
CA ALA A 19 -45.64 58.94 -0.50
C ALA A 19 -46.93 58.94 -1.34
N SER A 20 -48.08 59.02 -0.66
CA SER A 20 -49.35 59.41 -1.27
C SER A 20 -49.33 60.92 -1.52
N VAL A 21 -49.18 61.35 -2.78
CA VAL A 21 -49.42 62.76 -3.15
C VAL A 21 -50.88 62.91 -3.53
N GLY A 22 -51.54 63.76 -2.73
CA GLY A 22 -52.97 64.00 -2.72
C GLY A 22 -53.52 64.59 -4.01
N SER A 23 -54.67 64.05 -4.37
CA SER A 23 -55.68 64.67 -5.21
C SER A 23 -56.34 65.82 -4.44
N ALA A 24 -56.23 67.05 -4.95
CA ALA A 24 -57.12 68.16 -4.60
C ALA A 24 -56.89 69.34 -5.57
N LEU A 25 -57.81 69.57 -6.51
CA LEU A 25 -58.46 70.86 -6.61
C LEU A 25 -59.75 70.77 -7.44
N THR A 26 -60.85 71.03 -6.75
CA THR A 26 -62.23 71.07 -7.18
C THR A 26 -62.61 72.49 -7.66
N THR A 27 -63.35 72.55 -8.77
CA THR A 27 -64.51 73.43 -9.08
C THR A 27 -64.61 74.87 -8.55
N THR A 28 -64.92 75.80 -9.46
CA THR A 28 -65.97 76.85 -9.31
C THR A 28 -66.50 77.22 -10.71
N THR A 29 -67.68 76.71 -11.11
CA THR A 29 -69.02 77.34 -11.04
C THR A 29 -69.31 78.39 -12.12
N SER A 30 -70.10 77.92 -13.09
CA SER A 30 -71.21 78.62 -13.74
C SER A 30 -72.00 79.50 -12.76
N ALA A 31 -72.22 80.76 -13.13
CA ALA A 31 -73.28 81.62 -12.59
C ALA A 31 -73.64 82.69 -13.63
N ASP A 32 -74.71 82.37 -14.34
CA ASP A 32 -75.77 83.21 -14.89
C ASP A 32 -75.92 84.60 -14.25
N ARG A 33 -76.07 85.65 -15.06
CA ARG A 33 -76.69 86.94 -14.69
C ARG A 33 -77.04 87.78 -15.93
N ASP A 34 -78.34 87.80 -16.21
CA ASP A 34 -79.07 88.84 -16.93
C ASP A 34 -78.94 90.21 -16.24
N TYR A 35 -78.70 91.28 -17.02
CA TYR A 35 -79.28 92.61 -16.80
C TYR A 35 -79.26 93.38 -18.14
N GLY A 36 -80.45 93.79 -18.58
CA GLY A 36 -80.66 94.45 -19.85
C GLY A 36 -80.42 95.96 -19.86
N GLY A 37 -80.47 96.48 -21.09
CA GLY A 37 -81.03 97.80 -21.41
C GLY A 37 -80.05 98.99 -21.38
N GLY A 38 -79.93 99.67 -22.52
CA GLY A 38 -79.56 101.08 -22.53
C GLY A 38 -78.71 101.53 -23.71
N ALA A 39 -79.39 102.07 -24.72
CA ALA A 39 -78.85 102.76 -25.88
C ALA A 39 -77.76 103.81 -25.56
N GLY A 40 -76.78 103.94 -26.46
CA GLY A 40 -75.75 104.97 -26.36
C GLY A 40 -74.76 104.91 -27.52
N ALA A 41 -75.21 105.43 -28.66
CA ALA A 41 -74.53 105.45 -29.94
C ALA A 41 -73.19 106.23 -29.94
N SER A 42 -72.19 105.62 -30.58
CA SER A 42 -71.34 106.26 -31.60
C SER A 42 -70.47 107.46 -31.23
N ALA A 43 -69.25 107.24 -30.67
CA ALA A 43 -68.10 108.16 -30.85
C ALA A 43 -66.72 107.68 -30.29
N LEU A 44 -66.46 106.38 -30.08
CA LEU A 44 -65.17 105.90 -29.50
C LEU A 44 -64.61 104.64 -30.21
N ALA A 45 -64.90 104.49 -31.50
CA ALA A 45 -64.63 103.27 -32.29
C ALA A 45 -63.18 103.15 -32.82
N SER A 46 -62.30 104.13 -32.62
CA SER A 46 -60.97 104.15 -33.25
C SER A 46 -59.77 104.04 -32.30
N SER A 47 -59.98 104.14 -30.97
CA SER A 47 -58.92 103.99 -29.95
C SER A 47 -59.02 102.66 -29.18
N ARG A 48 -60.24 102.10 -29.03
CA ARG A 48 -60.46 100.77 -28.46
C ARG A 48 -59.84 99.64 -29.31
N SER A 49 -59.83 99.76 -30.63
CA SER A 49 -59.24 98.73 -31.51
C SER A 49 -57.73 98.56 -31.34
N SER A 50 -56.98 99.61 -30.96
CA SER A 50 -55.52 99.55 -30.72
C SER A 50 -55.18 98.91 -29.37
N VAL A 51 -55.95 99.25 -28.34
CA VAL A 51 -55.80 98.67 -26.99
C VAL A 51 -56.23 97.19 -27.00
N ASP A 52 -57.34 96.87 -27.67
CA ASP A 52 -57.81 95.48 -27.83
C ASP A 52 -56.82 94.63 -28.64
N HIS A 53 -56.14 95.21 -29.64
CA HIS A 53 -55.12 94.50 -30.42
C HIS A 53 -53.84 94.25 -29.61
N ARG A 54 -53.42 95.21 -28.76
CA ARG A 54 -52.27 95.03 -27.85
C ARG A 54 -52.59 94.04 -26.74
N ILE A 55 -53.79 94.09 -26.16
CA ILE A 55 -54.27 93.10 -25.19
C ILE A 55 -54.34 91.71 -25.82
N GLY A 56 -54.79 91.62 -27.08
CA GLY A 56 -54.76 90.38 -27.87
C GLY A 56 -53.34 89.85 -28.12
N LEU A 57 -52.37 90.72 -28.41
CA LEU A 57 -50.97 90.33 -28.60
C LEU A 57 -50.31 89.89 -27.29
N TYR A 58 -50.58 90.58 -26.17
CA TYR A 58 -50.08 90.17 -24.85
C TYR A 58 -50.71 88.86 -24.40
N SER A 59 -52.03 88.67 -24.59
CA SER A 59 -52.69 87.41 -24.23
C SER A 59 -52.19 86.24 -25.09
N LEU A 60 -51.89 86.49 -26.37
CA LEU A 60 -51.32 85.48 -27.27
C LEU A 60 -49.85 85.18 -26.93
N ALA A 61 -49.03 86.19 -26.61
CA ALA A 61 -47.66 85.99 -26.16
C ALA A 61 -47.59 85.25 -24.81
N LEU A 62 -48.53 85.55 -23.89
CA LEU A 62 -48.63 84.89 -22.60
C LEU A 62 -49.17 83.46 -22.73
N ALA A 63 -50.12 83.23 -23.65
CA ALA A 63 -50.56 81.89 -24.04
C ALA A 63 -49.43 81.08 -24.67
N ALA A 64 -48.65 81.66 -25.58
CA ALA A 64 -47.50 81.01 -26.20
C ALA A 64 -46.39 80.71 -25.19
N SER A 65 -46.12 81.63 -24.25
CA SER A 65 -45.15 81.43 -23.17
C SER A 65 -45.58 80.33 -22.19
N ASN A 66 -46.85 80.35 -21.75
CA ASN A 66 -47.41 79.28 -20.93
C ASN A 66 -47.39 77.94 -21.67
N HIS A 67 -47.72 77.92 -22.96
CA HIS A 67 -47.66 76.72 -23.78
C HIS A 67 -46.23 76.16 -23.87
N ALA A 68 -45.24 77.02 -24.14
CA ALA A 68 -43.83 76.64 -24.17
C ALA A 68 -43.36 76.08 -22.82
N ARG A 69 -43.79 76.69 -21.70
CA ARG A 69 -43.45 76.22 -20.36
C ARG A 69 -44.13 74.88 -20.03
N THR A 70 -45.39 74.69 -20.42
CA THR A 70 -46.06 73.39 -20.28
C THR A 70 -45.41 72.31 -21.15
N ALA A 71 -44.96 72.65 -22.35
CA ALA A 71 -44.24 71.73 -23.23
C ALA A 71 -42.87 71.34 -22.64
N GLN A 72 -42.13 72.31 -22.09
CA GLN A 72 -40.86 72.05 -21.41
C GLN A 72 -41.03 71.18 -20.17
N LEU A 73 -42.04 71.45 -19.34
CA LEU A 73 -42.36 70.61 -18.18
C LEU A 73 -42.76 69.20 -18.61
N ALA A 74 -43.60 69.05 -19.64
CA ALA A 74 -43.97 67.75 -20.18
C ALA A 74 -42.75 66.97 -20.69
N GLN A 75 -41.79 67.63 -21.35
CA GLN A 75 -40.53 67.01 -21.76
C GLN A 75 -39.67 66.58 -20.57
N MET A 76 -39.56 67.40 -19.53
CA MET A 76 -38.85 67.04 -18.30
C MET A 76 -39.51 65.86 -17.58
N TYR A 77 -40.84 65.85 -17.47
CA TYR A 77 -41.58 64.72 -16.89
C TYR A 77 -41.37 63.45 -17.71
N ALA A 78 -41.42 63.53 -19.05
CA ALA A 78 -41.16 62.38 -19.92
C ALA A 78 -39.73 61.85 -19.78
N ALA A 79 -38.72 62.73 -19.70
CA ALA A 79 -37.32 62.34 -19.49
C ALA A 79 -37.10 61.70 -18.12
N MET A 80 -37.65 62.28 -17.06
CA MET A 80 -37.56 61.74 -15.70
C MET A 80 -38.28 60.39 -15.60
N GLN A 81 -39.44 60.25 -16.25
CA GLN A 81 -40.17 58.99 -16.27
C GLN A 81 -39.42 57.90 -17.06
N ALA A 82 -38.72 58.26 -18.14
CA ALA A 82 -37.84 57.35 -18.86
C ALA A 82 -36.67 56.89 -17.96
N GLU A 83 -35.99 57.81 -17.28
CA GLU A 83 -34.89 57.48 -16.36
C GLU A 83 -35.36 56.62 -15.17
N VAL A 84 -36.54 56.91 -14.61
CA VAL A 84 -37.16 56.07 -13.57
C VAL A 84 -37.50 54.68 -14.11
N SER A 85 -37.96 54.55 -15.36
CA SER A 85 -38.20 53.24 -15.96
C SER A 85 -36.90 52.45 -16.18
N THR A 86 -35.84 53.09 -16.67
CA THR A 86 -34.53 52.46 -16.87
C THR A 86 -33.89 52.05 -15.54
N SER A 87 -33.93 52.92 -14.53
CA SER A 87 -33.43 52.58 -13.20
C SER A 87 -34.22 51.44 -12.57
N ARG A 88 -35.55 51.39 -12.75
CA ARG A 88 -36.38 50.27 -12.31
C ARG A 88 -36.00 48.96 -13.01
N GLU A 89 -35.77 48.99 -14.31
CA GLU A 89 -35.29 47.82 -15.06
C GLU A 89 -33.92 47.34 -14.58
N MET A 90 -32.99 48.27 -14.32
CA MET A 90 -31.68 47.93 -13.75
C MET A 90 -31.80 47.29 -12.37
N VAL A 91 -32.65 47.82 -11.49
CA VAL A 91 -32.90 47.23 -10.15
C VAL A 91 -33.45 45.82 -10.29
N VAL A 92 -34.46 45.60 -11.14
CA VAL A 92 -35.01 44.25 -11.39
C VAL A 92 -33.94 43.29 -11.92
N SER A 93 -33.08 43.76 -12.83
CA SER A 93 -31.98 42.94 -13.36
C SER A 93 -30.92 42.59 -12.30
N LEU A 94 -30.64 43.52 -11.38
CA LEU A 94 -29.71 43.31 -10.28
C LEU A 94 -30.31 42.35 -9.25
N GLU A 95 -31.60 42.50 -8.91
CA GLU A 95 -32.32 41.55 -8.05
C GLU A 95 -32.28 40.13 -8.62
N ALA A 96 -32.55 39.98 -9.93
CA ALA A 96 -32.44 38.68 -10.60
C ALA A 96 -31.02 38.10 -10.54
N ARG A 97 -29.98 38.93 -10.73
CA ARG A 97 -28.58 38.50 -10.61
C ARG A 97 -28.21 38.11 -9.18
N VAL A 98 -28.64 38.88 -8.18
CA VAL A 98 -28.40 38.59 -6.76
C VAL A 98 -29.10 37.28 -6.37
N ALA A 99 -30.33 37.04 -6.81
CA ALA A 99 -31.03 35.78 -6.59
C ALA A 99 -30.30 34.58 -7.23
N ALA A 100 -29.81 34.74 -8.47
CA ALA A 100 -29.02 33.71 -9.14
C ALA A 100 -27.69 33.44 -8.43
N GLN A 101 -26.99 34.49 -7.99
CA GLN A 101 -25.73 34.35 -7.25
C GLN A 101 -25.94 33.70 -5.88
N THR A 102 -27.02 34.06 -5.18
CA THR A 102 -27.36 33.46 -3.88
C THR A 102 -27.63 31.97 -4.02
N THR A 103 -28.34 31.57 -5.08
CA THR A 103 -28.56 30.16 -5.41
C THR A 103 -27.26 29.43 -5.74
N SER A 104 -26.36 30.06 -6.50
CA SER A 104 -25.04 29.50 -6.80
C SER A 104 -24.16 29.36 -5.56
N LEU A 105 -24.21 30.32 -4.64
CA LEU A 105 -23.47 30.27 -3.37
C LEU A 105 -23.99 29.12 -2.49
N ALA A 106 -25.31 29.00 -2.34
CA ALA A 106 -25.91 27.88 -1.60
C ALA A 106 -25.51 26.51 -2.20
N SER A 107 -25.46 26.38 -3.52
CA SER A 107 -24.99 25.15 -4.18
C SER A 107 -23.49 24.89 -3.97
N LEU A 108 -22.66 25.94 -3.92
CA LEU A 108 -21.24 25.79 -3.64
C LEU A 108 -20.98 25.39 -2.19
N GLU A 109 -21.71 25.98 -1.24
CA GLU A 109 -21.66 25.63 0.18
C GLU A 109 -22.01 24.15 0.40
N ASP A 110 -23.11 23.70 -0.20
CA ASP A 110 -23.55 22.30 -0.16
C ASP A 110 -22.54 21.34 -0.82
N ASN A 111 -21.87 21.77 -1.89
CA ASN A 111 -20.78 20.98 -2.48
C ASN A 111 -19.52 20.93 -1.60
N VAL A 112 -19.17 22.04 -0.93
CA VAL A 112 -18.05 22.08 0.00
C VAL A 112 -18.33 21.15 1.19
N GLU A 113 -19.53 21.20 1.76
CA GLU A 113 -19.95 20.31 2.85
C GLU A 113 -19.85 18.83 2.46
N ARG A 114 -20.29 18.47 1.23
CA ARG A 114 -20.11 17.11 0.72
C ARG A 114 -18.65 16.72 0.57
N VAL A 115 -17.81 17.61 0.05
CA VAL A 115 -16.38 17.31 -0.13
C VAL A 115 -15.71 17.15 1.23
N GLU A 116 -16.01 18.00 2.21
CA GLU A 116 -15.50 17.87 3.57
C GLU A 116 -15.91 16.52 4.19
N ALA A 117 -17.18 16.12 4.07
CA ALA A 117 -17.64 14.82 4.54
C ALA A 117 -16.89 13.65 3.87
N THR A 118 -16.65 13.72 2.56
CA THR A 118 -15.87 12.67 1.86
C THR A 118 -14.40 12.65 2.25
N VAL A 119 -13.80 13.81 2.54
CA VAL A 119 -12.40 13.90 2.99
C VAL A 119 -12.27 13.30 4.40
N ASP A 120 -13.22 13.57 5.28
CA ASP A 120 -13.24 12.99 6.63
C ASP A 120 -13.43 11.46 6.59
N GLU A 121 -14.32 10.97 5.72
CA GLU A 121 -14.51 9.53 5.49
C GLU A 121 -13.21 8.88 5.00
N GLN A 122 -12.57 9.46 3.97
CA GLN A 122 -11.29 8.95 3.46
C GLN A 122 -10.16 9.01 4.49
N ALA A 123 -10.11 10.05 5.31
CA ALA A 123 -9.13 10.15 6.39
C ALA A 123 -9.31 9.00 7.40
N SER A 124 -10.56 8.68 7.76
CA SER A 124 -10.88 7.57 8.65
C SER A 124 -10.54 6.20 8.04
N GLU A 125 -10.81 6.01 6.75
CA GLU A 125 -10.43 4.79 6.03
C GLU A 125 -8.91 4.62 5.94
N MET A 126 -8.18 5.70 5.66
CA MET A 126 -6.72 5.69 5.62
C MET A 126 -6.12 5.35 6.99
N GLU A 127 -6.71 5.85 8.08
CA GLU A 127 -6.28 5.51 9.43
C GLU A 127 -6.54 4.03 9.76
N ALA A 128 -7.72 3.51 9.39
CA ALA A 128 -8.05 2.10 9.54
C ALA A 128 -7.11 1.18 8.73
N LEU A 129 -6.81 1.56 7.49
CA LEU A 129 -5.86 0.83 6.64
C LEU A 129 -4.45 0.85 7.21
N ARG A 130 -3.99 1.98 7.75
CA ARG A 130 -2.68 2.06 8.43
C ARG A 130 -2.62 1.14 9.65
N ALA A 131 -3.70 1.10 10.44
CA ALA A 131 -3.79 0.19 11.59
C ALA A 131 -3.74 -1.29 11.15
N ASP A 132 -4.46 -1.68 10.10
CA ASP A 132 -4.43 -3.05 9.56
C ASP A 132 -3.05 -3.43 9.02
N VAL A 133 -2.40 -2.52 8.27
CA VAL A 133 -1.05 -2.76 7.75
C VAL A 133 -0.04 -2.96 8.88
N GLU A 134 -0.11 -2.16 9.94
CA GLU A 134 0.80 -2.33 11.08
C GLU A 134 0.50 -3.63 11.85
N ALA A 135 -0.77 -3.99 12.02
CA ALA A 135 -1.15 -5.26 12.62
C ALA A 135 -0.61 -6.46 11.84
N ARG A 136 -0.78 -6.46 10.51
CA ARG A 136 -0.23 -7.51 9.62
C ARG A 136 1.29 -7.53 9.62
N ARG A 137 1.95 -6.37 9.68
CA ARG A 137 3.41 -6.28 9.78
C ARG A 137 3.91 -6.96 11.06
N ILE A 138 3.24 -6.71 12.20
CA ILE A 138 3.56 -7.36 13.47
C ILE A 138 3.34 -8.88 13.36
N GLU A 139 2.23 -9.32 12.78
CA GLU A 139 1.96 -10.75 12.58
C GLU A 139 3.03 -11.44 11.72
N VAL A 140 3.39 -10.86 10.57
CA VAL A 140 4.44 -11.39 9.70
C VAL A 140 5.78 -11.44 10.42
N SER A 141 6.14 -10.41 11.19
CA SER A 141 7.38 -10.41 11.97
C SER A 141 7.42 -11.56 12.97
N ARG A 142 6.30 -11.81 13.66
CA ARG A 142 6.16 -12.91 14.62
C ARG A 142 6.27 -14.29 13.94
N VAL A 143 5.66 -14.46 12.78
CA VAL A 143 5.76 -15.72 12.01
C VAL A 143 7.19 -15.94 11.53
N LEU A 144 7.88 -14.89 11.05
CA LEU A 144 9.27 -14.99 10.63
C LEU A 144 10.20 -15.38 11.79
N ASP A 145 10.00 -14.81 12.98
CA ASP A 145 10.77 -15.16 14.17
C ASP A 145 10.51 -16.61 14.60
N SER A 146 9.24 -17.05 14.60
CA SER A 146 8.91 -18.45 14.86
C SER A 146 9.55 -19.41 13.84
N CYS A 147 9.61 -19.05 12.56
CA CYS A 147 10.27 -19.86 11.54
C CYS A 147 11.80 -19.91 11.75
N ARG A 148 12.43 -18.80 12.16
CA ARG A 148 13.86 -18.76 12.50
C ARG A 148 14.16 -19.68 13.67
N ASP A 149 13.34 -19.65 14.71
CA ASP A 149 13.49 -20.52 15.88
C ASP A 149 13.34 -22.00 15.51
N GLN A 150 12.35 -22.35 14.68
CA GLN A 150 12.17 -23.72 14.18
C GLN A 150 13.38 -24.19 13.35
N LEU A 151 13.91 -23.34 12.47
CA LEU A 151 15.11 -23.67 11.69
C LEU A 151 16.34 -23.85 12.57
N ALA A 152 16.51 -23.03 13.61
CA ALA A 152 17.58 -23.19 14.58
C ALA A 152 17.47 -24.52 15.35
N ALA A 153 16.25 -24.87 15.80
CA ALA A 153 15.99 -26.14 16.47
C ALA A 153 16.27 -27.34 15.55
N GLN A 154 15.84 -27.30 14.29
CA GLN A 154 16.11 -28.36 13.31
C GLN A 154 17.60 -28.52 13.03
N ARG A 155 18.36 -27.42 12.91
CA ARG A 155 19.82 -27.46 12.75
C ARG A 155 20.49 -28.13 13.95
N ALA A 156 20.11 -27.76 15.17
CA ALA A 156 20.63 -28.38 16.38
C ALA A 156 20.32 -29.89 16.43
N GLN A 157 19.13 -30.30 15.99
CA GLN A 157 18.75 -31.71 15.91
C GLN A 157 19.56 -32.47 14.85
N LEU A 158 19.78 -31.89 13.67
CA LEU A 158 20.60 -32.48 12.62
C LEU A 158 22.06 -32.65 13.07
N GLU A 159 22.64 -31.65 13.74
CA GLU A 159 23.98 -31.78 14.31
C GLU A 159 24.04 -32.88 15.38
N HIS A 160 23.00 -33.01 16.21
CA HIS A 160 22.92 -34.09 17.18
C HIS A 160 22.86 -35.47 16.50
N GLN A 161 22.07 -35.61 15.45
CA GLN A 161 21.99 -36.84 14.65
C GLN A 161 23.30 -37.15 13.94
N GLU A 162 23.97 -36.14 13.38
CA GLU A 162 25.27 -36.31 12.74
C GLU A 162 26.31 -36.82 13.75
N ARG A 163 26.38 -36.21 14.94
CA ARG A 163 27.26 -36.66 16.02
C ARG A 163 26.94 -38.09 16.45
N ALA A 164 25.65 -38.45 16.54
CA ALA A 164 25.23 -39.81 16.86
C ALA A 164 25.63 -40.82 15.76
N LEU A 165 25.47 -40.46 14.48
CA LEU A 165 25.88 -41.27 13.34
C LEU A 165 27.40 -41.44 13.28
N GLN A 166 28.17 -40.38 13.56
CA GLN A 166 29.63 -40.44 13.67
C GLN A 166 30.07 -41.36 14.82
N ALA A 167 29.39 -41.30 15.98
CA ALA A 167 29.67 -42.20 17.09
C ALA A 167 29.34 -43.66 16.75
N LEU A 168 28.21 -43.89 16.08
CA LEU A 168 27.81 -45.23 15.60
C LEU A 168 28.77 -45.78 14.55
N SER A 169 29.23 -44.95 13.61
CA SER A 169 30.19 -45.37 12.58
C SER A 169 31.55 -45.70 13.20
N ALA A 170 32.02 -44.91 14.16
CA ALA A 170 33.24 -45.20 14.92
C ALA A 170 33.12 -46.51 15.72
N ARG A 171 31.96 -46.77 16.34
CA ARG A 171 31.69 -48.03 17.05
C ARG A 171 31.68 -49.23 16.10
N LYS A 172 31.05 -49.09 14.93
CA LYS A 172 31.04 -50.13 13.89
C LYS A 172 32.45 -50.43 13.38
N LEU A 173 33.26 -49.41 13.11
CA LEU A 173 34.66 -49.60 12.69
C LEU A 173 35.49 -50.35 13.74
N ARG A 174 35.31 -50.05 15.03
CA ARG A 174 35.97 -50.79 16.12
C ARG A 174 35.51 -52.25 16.17
N GLN A 175 34.21 -52.50 16.00
CA GLN A 175 33.67 -53.85 15.96
C GLN A 175 34.21 -54.65 14.76
N ASP A 176 34.22 -54.06 13.57
CA ASP A 176 34.78 -54.70 12.38
C ASP A 176 36.29 -54.98 12.55
N ALA A 177 37.05 -54.05 13.13
CA ALA A 177 38.47 -54.25 13.43
C ALA A 177 38.72 -55.38 14.44
N LEU A 178 37.88 -55.49 15.49
CA LEU A 178 37.95 -56.58 16.46
C LEU A 178 37.60 -57.93 15.81
N LEU A 179 36.62 -57.96 14.91
CA LEU A 179 36.26 -59.15 14.15
C LEU A 179 37.37 -59.57 13.18
N ASP A 180 37.98 -58.62 12.46
CA ASP A 180 39.14 -58.88 11.59
C ASP A 180 40.33 -59.42 12.40
N ALA A 181 40.62 -58.86 13.58
CA ALA A 181 41.66 -59.36 14.48
C ALA A 181 41.37 -60.78 14.98
N ALA A 182 40.12 -61.07 15.36
CA ALA A 182 39.69 -62.40 15.76
C ALA A 182 39.81 -63.40 14.60
N MET A 183 39.42 -63.02 13.38
CA MET A 183 39.57 -63.87 12.18
C MET A 183 41.03 -64.15 11.85
N VAL A 184 41.93 -63.17 12.00
CA VAL A 184 43.38 -63.37 11.85
C VAL A 184 43.90 -64.38 12.88
N ALA A 185 43.50 -64.25 14.15
CA ALA A 185 43.91 -65.18 15.20
C ALA A 185 43.43 -66.61 14.91
N VAL A 186 42.15 -66.78 14.54
CA VAL A 186 41.58 -68.07 14.15
C VAL A 186 42.29 -68.65 12.94
N ALA A 187 42.50 -67.86 11.88
CA ALA A 187 43.20 -68.30 10.68
C ALA A 187 44.64 -68.74 10.98
N ALA A 188 45.34 -68.02 11.87
CA ALA A 188 46.70 -68.38 12.29
C ALA A 188 46.75 -69.71 13.07
N ILE A 189 45.78 -69.93 13.97
CA ILE A 189 45.64 -71.18 14.73
C ILE A 189 45.32 -72.35 13.78
N VAL A 190 44.32 -72.18 12.90
CA VAL A 190 43.90 -73.24 11.96
C VAL A 190 45.00 -73.55 10.95
N ALA A 191 45.70 -72.55 10.43
CA ALA A 191 46.82 -72.76 9.51
C ALA A 191 47.96 -73.58 10.17
N ARG A 192 48.19 -73.40 11.47
CA ARG A 192 49.18 -74.18 12.24
C ARG A 192 48.70 -75.57 12.67
N SER A 193 47.44 -75.90 12.44
CA SER A 193 46.90 -77.21 12.80
C SER A 193 47.59 -78.33 11.99
N PRO A 194 47.72 -79.54 12.56
CA PRO A 194 48.31 -80.68 11.85
C PRO A 194 47.55 -81.03 10.57
N LEU A 195 46.25 -80.71 10.49
CA LEU A 195 45.43 -80.92 9.30
C LEU A 195 45.95 -80.15 8.08
N VAL A 196 46.45 -78.93 8.27
CA VAL A 196 47.02 -78.10 7.19
C VAL A 196 48.52 -78.35 7.03
N ALA A 197 49.23 -78.52 8.15
CA ALA A 197 50.68 -78.65 8.15
C ALA A 197 51.16 -80.01 7.61
N LEU A 198 50.42 -81.11 7.80
CA LEU A 198 50.84 -82.44 7.35
C LEU A 198 50.86 -82.58 5.82
N PRO A 199 49.80 -82.21 5.07
CA PRO A 199 49.85 -82.21 3.60
C PRO A 199 50.96 -81.32 3.06
N ALA A 200 51.17 -80.14 3.67
CA ALA A 200 52.25 -79.23 3.30
C ALA A 200 53.64 -79.85 3.48
N ARG A 201 53.85 -80.54 4.60
CA ARG A 201 55.10 -81.27 4.89
C ARG A 201 55.31 -82.42 3.92
N LEU A 202 54.28 -83.22 3.64
CA LEU A 202 54.37 -84.32 2.67
C LEU A 202 54.72 -83.81 1.27
N LEU A 203 54.06 -82.75 0.79
CA LEU A 203 54.40 -82.10 -0.48
C LEU A 203 55.84 -81.57 -0.51
N SER A 204 56.30 -80.97 0.59
CA SER A 204 57.68 -80.47 0.68
C SER A 204 58.73 -81.58 0.69
N LEU A 205 58.42 -82.75 1.29
CA LEU A 205 59.28 -83.93 1.31
C LEU A 205 59.38 -84.56 -0.08
N VAL A 206 58.26 -84.67 -0.79
CA VAL A 206 58.22 -85.16 -2.19
C VAL A 206 59.00 -84.21 -3.11
N ALA A 207 58.90 -82.89 -2.90
CA ALA A 207 59.63 -81.89 -3.69
C ALA A 207 61.14 -81.82 -3.39
N ALA A 208 61.61 -82.36 -2.26
CA ALA A 208 63.01 -82.25 -1.81
C ALA A 208 63.95 -83.35 -2.35
N PHE A 209 63.45 -84.34 -3.08
CA PHE A 209 64.26 -85.42 -3.68
C PHE A 209 64.99 -84.97 -4.98
N PRO A 210 66.23 -85.44 -5.27
CA PRO A 210 67.43 -85.51 -4.45
C PRO A 210 68.50 -84.54 -5.01
N THR A 211 68.39 -83.24 -4.75
CA THR A 211 69.46 -82.28 -5.10
C THR A 211 69.60 -81.24 -3.99
N SER A 212 70.81 -81.03 -3.49
CA SER A 212 71.12 -80.20 -2.31
C SER A 212 70.66 -78.74 -2.44
N ARG A 213 70.58 -78.19 -3.66
CA ARG A 213 70.01 -76.87 -3.93
C ARG A 213 68.48 -76.82 -3.73
N ARG A 214 67.74 -77.92 -3.95
CA ARG A 214 66.27 -77.97 -3.79
C ARG A 214 65.82 -78.04 -2.33
N ALA A 215 66.68 -78.50 -1.41
CA ALA A 215 66.37 -78.54 0.03
C ALA A 215 66.20 -77.13 0.65
N LEU A 216 66.98 -76.14 0.20
CA LEU A 216 66.79 -74.74 0.60
C LEU A 216 65.49 -74.14 0.04
N TRP A 217 65.08 -74.58 -1.16
CA TRP A 217 63.83 -74.15 -1.78
C TRP A 217 62.60 -74.85 -1.18
N SER A 218 62.72 -76.08 -0.68
CA SER A 218 61.61 -76.79 -0.02
C SER A 218 61.25 -76.18 1.33
N ALA A 219 62.23 -75.71 2.13
CA ALA A 219 61.97 -75.00 3.38
C ALA A 219 61.27 -73.63 3.16
N ARG A 220 61.69 -72.88 2.13
CA ARG A 220 61.00 -71.65 1.70
C ARG A 220 59.62 -71.96 1.12
N GLY A 221 59.50 -73.03 0.34
CA GLY A 221 58.25 -73.49 -0.26
C GLY A 221 57.20 -73.86 0.79
N GLN A 222 57.60 -74.54 1.86
CA GLN A 222 56.71 -74.84 2.99
C GLN A 222 56.20 -73.55 3.66
N SER A 223 57.08 -72.56 3.86
CA SER A 223 56.68 -71.27 4.44
C SER A 223 55.69 -70.53 3.54
N ILE A 224 55.92 -70.53 2.22
CA ILE A 224 55.01 -69.94 1.22
C ILE A 224 53.66 -70.65 1.23
N LEU A 225 53.64 -71.98 1.29
CA LEU A 225 52.40 -72.76 1.28
C LEU A 225 51.58 -72.52 2.56
N MET A 226 52.23 -72.39 3.71
CA MET A 226 51.57 -72.04 4.98
C MET A 226 50.99 -70.63 4.95
N TRP A 227 51.72 -69.66 4.37
CA TRP A 227 51.20 -68.32 4.13
C TRP A 227 50.00 -68.32 3.18
N ALA A 228 50.06 -69.09 2.10
CA ALA A 228 48.95 -69.24 1.16
C ALA A 228 47.71 -69.86 1.85
N ALA A 229 47.89 -70.91 2.65
CA ALA A 229 46.81 -71.52 3.42
C ALA A 229 46.18 -70.54 4.42
N PHE A 230 47.01 -69.78 5.15
CA PHE A 230 46.53 -68.72 6.03
C PHE A 230 45.67 -67.69 5.30
N ILE A 231 46.15 -67.18 4.14
CA ILE A 231 45.42 -66.20 3.34
C ILE A 231 44.07 -66.77 2.86
N LEU A 232 44.04 -68.02 2.40
CA LEU A 232 42.81 -68.67 1.93
C LEU A 232 41.80 -68.85 3.06
N ILE A 233 42.24 -69.32 4.23
CA ILE A 233 41.38 -69.50 5.41
C ILE A 233 40.82 -68.14 5.85
N PHE A 234 41.67 -67.12 5.97
CA PHE A 234 41.24 -65.76 6.31
C PHE A 234 40.20 -65.23 5.32
N ARG A 235 40.41 -65.43 4.01
CA ARG A 235 39.43 -65.02 2.98
C ARG A 235 38.09 -65.76 3.12
N GLN A 236 38.11 -67.06 3.44
CA GLN A 236 36.88 -67.83 3.64
C GLN A 236 36.14 -67.41 4.92
N CYS A 237 36.85 -67.20 6.04
CA CYS A 237 36.27 -66.67 7.27
C CYS A 237 35.63 -65.30 7.04
N ARG A 238 36.32 -64.40 6.31
CA ARG A 238 35.80 -63.08 5.96
C ARG A 238 34.56 -63.16 5.07
N ALA A 239 34.57 -64.02 4.04
CA ALA A 239 33.41 -64.23 3.18
C ALA A 239 32.21 -64.80 3.95
N TYR A 240 32.45 -65.70 4.90
CA TYR A 240 31.40 -66.23 5.78
C TYR A 240 30.85 -65.14 6.73
N ALA A 241 31.72 -64.35 7.37
CA ALA A 241 31.31 -63.26 8.25
C ALA A 241 30.47 -62.20 7.52
N GLN A 242 30.77 -61.92 6.25
CA GLN A 242 29.97 -61.03 5.40
C GLN A 242 28.58 -61.64 5.09
N ARG A 243 28.50 -62.94 4.80
CA ARG A 243 27.22 -63.61 4.51
C ARG A 243 26.27 -63.63 5.72
N VAL A 244 26.81 -63.78 6.92
CA VAL A 244 26.03 -63.77 8.17
C VAL A 244 25.67 -62.32 8.60
N GLY A 245 26.19 -61.30 7.91
CA GLY A 245 25.98 -59.89 8.27
C GLY A 245 26.74 -59.46 9.52
N ALA A 246 27.67 -60.29 10.01
CA ALA A 246 28.52 -59.97 11.15
C ALA A 246 29.60 -58.94 10.80
N HIS A 247 30.00 -58.87 9.52
CA HIS A 247 30.98 -57.92 9.01
C HIS A 247 30.34 -57.06 7.91
N ASN A 248 30.23 -55.75 8.11
CA ASN A 248 29.79 -54.83 7.08
C ASN A 248 31.00 -54.39 6.22
N VAL A 249 30.83 -54.26 4.91
CA VAL A 249 31.91 -53.75 4.02
C VAL A 249 31.96 -52.22 4.15
N VAL A 250 32.31 -51.69 5.35
CA VAL A 250 32.32 -50.24 5.61
C VAL A 250 33.65 -49.60 5.21
N GLY A 251 34.64 -50.37 4.73
CA GLY A 251 35.91 -49.81 4.31
C GLY A 251 36.84 -50.78 3.60
N GLY A 252 37.51 -50.29 2.56
CA GLY A 252 38.68 -50.95 1.99
C GLY A 252 39.94 -50.69 2.83
N TRP A 253 41.07 -51.25 2.42
CA TRP A 253 42.39 -50.97 3.02
C TRP A 253 42.69 -49.47 3.29
N PRO A 254 42.29 -48.50 2.44
CA PRO A 254 42.56 -47.08 2.68
C PRO A 254 41.93 -46.53 3.97
N THR A 255 40.70 -46.91 4.30
CA THR A 255 40.02 -46.45 5.53
C THR A 255 40.66 -47.01 6.79
N TYR A 256 41.08 -48.28 6.76
CA TYR A 256 41.79 -48.90 7.88
C TYR A 256 43.17 -48.29 8.12
N SER A 257 43.94 -48.05 7.06
CA SER A 257 45.28 -47.44 7.20
C SER A 257 45.22 -46.00 7.73
N LEU A 258 44.21 -45.22 7.34
CA LEU A 258 43.97 -43.87 7.89
C LEU A 258 43.56 -43.93 9.37
N ALA A 259 42.66 -44.85 9.74
CA ALA A 259 42.27 -45.06 11.13
C ALA A 259 43.43 -45.54 12.02
N ALA A 260 44.27 -46.44 11.51
CA ALA A 260 45.48 -46.89 12.20
C ALA A 260 46.49 -45.75 12.38
N ARG A 261 46.69 -44.91 11.36
CA ARG A 261 47.54 -43.71 11.46
C ARG A 261 47.02 -42.72 12.48
N SER A 262 45.71 -42.45 12.50
CA SER A 262 45.14 -41.49 13.46
C SER A 262 45.22 -42.01 14.89
N TRP A 263 45.02 -43.30 15.11
CA TRP A 263 45.21 -43.95 16.42
C TRP A 263 46.67 -43.93 16.89
N LEU A 264 47.62 -44.24 16.01
CA LEU A 264 49.06 -44.15 16.34
C LEU A 264 49.46 -42.71 16.66
N ALA A 265 48.94 -41.73 15.92
CA ALA A 265 49.20 -40.30 16.16
C ALA A 265 48.56 -39.76 17.44
N SER A 266 47.49 -40.38 17.95
CA SER A 266 46.91 -40.02 19.26
C SER A 266 47.64 -40.73 20.40
N ALA A 267 48.03 -42.01 20.23
CA ALA A 267 48.82 -42.75 21.21
C ALA A 267 50.23 -42.16 21.41
N TRP A 268 50.82 -41.54 20.39
CA TRP A 268 52.12 -40.86 20.49
C TRP A 268 52.06 -39.52 21.23
N ARG A 269 50.88 -38.89 21.28
CA ARG A 269 50.68 -37.57 21.92
C ARG A 269 50.22 -37.67 23.38
N ALA A 270 49.80 -38.85 23.82
CA ALA A 270 49.42 -39.15 25.20
C ALA A 270 50.64 -39.68 25.97
#